data_AF-A0A7S1EDW5-F1
#
_entry.id   AF-A0A7S1EDW5-F1
#
_cell.length_a   1.000
_cell.length_b   1.000
_cell.length_c   1.000
_cell.angle_alpha   90.00
_cell.angle_beta   90.00
_cell.angle_gamma   90.00
#
_symmetry.space_group_name_H-M   'P 1'
#
loop_
_entity.id
_entity.type
_entity.pdbx_description
1 polymer ?
#
loop_
_entity_poly.entity_id
_entity_poly.type
_entity_poly.pdbx_seq_one_letter_code
_entity_poly.pdbx_strand_id
1 'polypeptide(L)'
;ATTQRTQRMDQRRSLMDALGQEDVLPVNYTGPAMAVDLVVDEFMRLLDDKFPEDGVPVSLADEKQFYQDIAKERDELYVPEARLAKAVSAHAQGDANSLLDMGVYMSGESLFQALIVVGEPGSGKGALLAHTGLHHQKASKEDLVIMHFAGSCFDASNPVR
;
A
#
# COMPACT_ATOMS: atom_id res chain seq x y z
N ALA A 1 45.54 -22.20 22.66
CA ALA A 1 45.18 -22.40 21.24
C ALA A 1 44.00 -23.35 21.05
N THR A 2 43.95 -24.48 21.77
CA THR A 2 42.89 -25.51 21.63
C THR A 2 41.51 -25.01 22.06
N THR A 3 41.42 -24.26 23.16
CA THR A 3 40.14 -23.77 23.74
C THR A 3 39.37 -22.80 22.83
N GLN A 4 40.08 -21.90 22.13
CA GLN A 4 39.44 -20.95 21.20
C GLN A 4 38.91 -21.63 19.92
N ARG A 5 39.53 -22.76 19.51
CA ARG A 5 39.11 -23.50 18.33
C ARG A 5 37.84 -24.31 18.61
N THR A 6 37.73 -24.87 19.81
CA THR A 6 36.51 -25.57 20.28
C THR A 6 35.33 -24.60 20.41
N GLN A 7 35.53 -23.44 21.05
CA GLN A 7 34.48 -22.41 21.17
C GLN A 7 33.93 -21.91 19.83
N ARG A 8 34.78 -21.73 18.82
CA ARG A 8 34.33 -21.34 17.47
C ARG A 8 33.56 -22.44 16.75
N MET A 9 33.92 -23.71 16.98
CA MET A 9 33.16 -24.84 16.41
C MET A 9 31.78 -24.96 17.05
N ASP A 10 31.69 -24.78 18.37
CA ASP A 10 30.41 -24.83 19.09
C ASP A 10 29.48 -23.67 18.69
N GLN A 11 30.01 -22.45 18.55
CA GLN A 11 29.25 -21.30 18.01
C GLN A 11 28.80 -21.52 16.56
N ARG A 12 29.65 -22.09 15.70
CA ARG A 12 29.28 -22.37 14.31
C ARG A 12 28.16 -23.41 14.25
N ARG A 13 28.21 -24.41 15.13
CA ARG A 13 27.18 -25.45 15.21
C ARG A 13 25.85 -24.89 15.71
N SER A 14 25.86 -24.06 16.76
CA SER A 14 24.63 -23.43 17.25
C SER A 14 23.98 -22.51 16.21
N LEU A 15 24.79 -21.80 15.42
CA LEU A 15 24.27 -20.96 14.32
C LEU A 15 23.67 -21.81 13.19
N MET A 16 24.30 -22.93 12.83
CA MET A 16 23.76 -23.84 11.82
C MET A 16 22.47 -24.52 12.30
N ASP A 17 22.38 -24.88 13.57
CA ASP A 17 21.17 -25.46 14.16
C ASP A 17 20.03 -24.42 14.21
N ALA A 18 20.33 -23.14 14.49
CA ALA A 18 19.35 -22.06 14.45
C ALA A 18 18.86 -21.77 13.02
N LEU A 19 19.75 -21.75 12.03
CA LEU A 19 19.39 -21.56 10.61
C LEU A 19 18.55 -22.73 10.07
N GLY A 20 18.83 -23.95 10.54
CA GLY A 20 18.00 -25.12 10.22
C GLY A 20 16.58 -25.06 10.78
N GLN A 21 16.32 -24.29 11.85
CA GLN A 21 14.96 -24.03 12.35
C GLN A 21 14.20 -23.01 11.49
N GLU A 22 14.91 -22.18 10.73
CA GLU A 22 14.34 -21.22 9.77
C GLU A 22 14.25 -21.79 8.35
N ASP A 23 14.40 -23.12 8.21
CA ASP A 23 14.39 -23.85 6.92
C ASP A 23 15.53 -23.42 5.97
N VAL A 24 16.55 -22.73 6.50
CA VAL A 24 17.76 -22.34 5.75
C VAL A 24 18.73 -23.52 5.78
N LEU A 25 18.65 -24.36 4.74
CA LEU A 25 19.51 -25.53 4.61
C LEU A 25 20.94 -25.13 4.19
N PRO A 26 21.98 -25.65 4.86
CA PRO A 26 23.35 -25.37 4.47
C PRO A 26 23.66 -26.00 3.11
N VAL A 27 23.89 -25.15 2.11
CA VAL A 27 24.27 -25.59 0.76
C VAL A 27 25.78 -25.76 0.69
N ASN A 28 26.23 -26.99 0.45
CA ASN A 28 27.65 -27.26 0.23
C ASN A 28 28.05 -26.78 -1.17
N TYR A 29 28.97 -25.81 -1.24
CA TYR A 29 29.57 -25.37 -2.49
C TYR A 29 31.06 -25.71 -2.55
N THR A 30 31.51 -26.21 -3.69
CA THR A 30 32.90 -26.66 -3.90
C THR A 30 33.86 -25.55 -4.35
N GLY A 31 33.35 -24.34 -4.63
CA GLY A 31 34.16 -23.18 -4.97
C GLY A 31 33.35 -21.88 -5.08
N PRO A 32 34.03 -20.72 -5.20
CA PRO A 32 33.37 -19.40 -5.20
C PRO A 32 32.38 -19.21 -6.35
N ALA A 33 32.68 -19.76 -7.53
CA ALA A 33 31.78 -19.69 -8.69
C ALA A 33 30.44 -20.38 -8.41
N MET A 34 30.47 -21.58 -7.83
CA MET A 34 29.27 -22.32 -7.46
C MET A 34 28.45 -21.60 -6.37
N ALA A 35 29.08 -20.87 -5.46
CA ALA A 35 28.36 -20.05 -4.49
C ALA A 35 27.60 -18.90 -5.15
N VAL A 36 28.19 -18.28 -6.18
CA VAL A 36 27.52 -17.22 -6.95
C VAL A 36 26.32 -17.79 -7.71
N ASP A 37 26.51 -18.93 -8.39
CA ASP A 37 25.43 -19.57 -9.14
C ASP A 37 24.26 -19.96 -8.22
N LEU A 38 24.53 -20.51 -7.03
CA LEU A 38 23.50 -20.84 -6.04
C LEU A 38 22.75 -19.62 -5.52
N VAL A 39 23.44 -18.49 -5.33
CA VAL A 39 22.78 -17.24 -4.93
C VAL A 39 21.91 -16.72 -6.07
N VAL A 40 22.41 -16.75 -7.30
CA VAL A 40 21.63 -16.33 -8.48
C VAL A 40 20.39 -17.20 -8.64
N ASP A 41 20.52 -18.52 -8.54
CA ASP A 41 19.40 -19.46 -8.64
C ASP A 41 18.35 -19.20 -7.54
N GLU A 42 18.77 -18.93 -6.30
CA GLU A 42 17.86 -18.61 -5.20
C GLU A 42 17.15 -17.27 -5.42
N PHE A 43 17.86 -16.26 -5.94
CA PHE A 43 17.26 -14.98 -6.31
C PHE A 43 16.26 -15.12 -7.46
N MET A 44 16.59 -15.91 -8.48
CA MET A 44 15.69 -16.18 -9.61
C MET A 44 14.45 -16.92 -9.13
N ARG A 45 14.60 -17.92 -8.27
CA ARG A 45 13.48 -18.62 -7.65
C ARG A 45 12.58 -17.69 -6.82
N LEU A 46 13.18 -16.75 -6.07
CA LEU A 46 12.42 -15.74 -5.33
C LEU A 46 11.70 -14.76 -6.26
N LEU A 47 12.30 -14.43 -7.41
CA LEU A 47 11.65 -13.62 -8.44
C LEU A 47 10.49 -14.39 -9.08
N ASP A 48 10.66 -15.67 -9.41
CA ASP A 48 9.60 -16.50 -10.01
C ASP A 48 8.42 -16.71 -9.04
N ASP A 49 8.70 -16.86 -7.74
CA ASP A 49 7.68 -16.96 -6.68
C ASP A 49 6.92 -15.62 -6.49
N LYS A 50 7.62 -14.49 -6.59
CA LYS A 50 7.00 -13.16 -6.49
C LYS A 50 6.32 -12.70 -7.79
N PHE A 51 6.78 -13.17 -8.95
CA PHE A 51 6.41 -12.69 -10.27
C PHE A 51 6.26 -13.86 -11.27
N PRO A 52 5.26 -14.74 -11.09
CA PRO A 52 5.08 -15.90 -11.96
C PRO A 52 4.77 -15.49 -13.41
N GLU A 53 5.38 -16.17 -14.39
CA GLU A 53 5.25 -15.88 -15.83
C GLU A 53 3.79 -15.96 -16.34
N ASP A 54 2.95 -16.78 -15.69
CA ASP A 54 1.53 -16.95 -16.01
C ASP A 54 0.60 -15.95 -15.27
N GLY A 55 1.17 -14.91 -14.66
CA GLY A 55 0.47 -13.88 -13.88
C GLY A 55 -0.44 -12.96 -14.70
N VAL A 56 -1.57 -13.49 -15.17
CA VAL A 56 -2.75 -12.72 -15.62
C VAL A 56 -3.10 -11.68 -14.52
N PRO A 57 -3.37 -10.40 -14.85
CA PRO A 57 -2.83 -9.26 -14.10
C PRO A 57 -3.35 -9.16 -12.66
N VAL A 58 -2.47 -9.50 -11.72
CA VAL A 58 -2.55 -9.18 -10.28
C VAL A 58 -2.34 -7.66 -10.05
N SER A 59 -1.79 -6.96 -11.04
CA SER A 59 -1.44 -5.53 -10.99
C SER A 59 -2.56 -4.61 -10.49
N LEU A 60 -3.83 -4.81 -10.88
CA LEU A 60 -4.93 -3.95 -10.44
C LEU A 60 -5.33 -4.21 -8.98
N ALA A 61 -5.20 -5.46 -8.52
CA ALA A 61 -5.49 -5.82 -7.13
C ALA A 61 -4.39 -5.29 -6.21
N ASP A 62 -3.13 -5.41 -6.62
CA ASP A 62 -1.97 -4.87 -5.91
C ASP A 62 -2.00 -3.34 -5.90
N GLU A 63 -2.33 -2.70 -7.01
CA GLU A 63 -2.50 -1.25 -7.12
C GLU A 63 -3.63 -0.75 -6.22
N LYS A 64 -4.78 -1.45 -6.23
CA LYS A 64 -5.89 -1.14 -5.33
C LYS A 64 -5.48 -1.27 -3.87
N GLN A 65 -4.78 -2.35 -3.52
CA GLN A 65 -4.29 -2.60 -2.16
C GLN A 65 -3.30 -1.50 -1.73
N PHE A 66 -2.38 -1.14 -2.61
CA PHE A 66 -1.42 -0.06 -2.40
C PHE A 66 -2.10 1.29 -2.10
N TYR A 67 -3.08 1.69 -2.92
CA TYR A 67 -3.82 2.93 -2.66
C TYR A 67 -4.70 2.85 -1.41
N GLN A 68 -5.23 1.68 -1.07
CA GLN A 68 -5.95 1.49 0.20
C GLN A 68 -5.03 1.67 1.40
N ASP A 69 -3.79 1.19 1.35
CA ASP A 69 -2.86 1.35 2.45
C ASP A 69 -2.40 2.79 2.61
N ILE A 70 -2.18 3.52 1.50
CA ILE A 70 -1.97 4.99 1.55
C ILE A 70 -3.18 5.71 2.13
N ALA A 71 -4.40 5.28 1.78
CA ALA A 71 -5.61 5.89 2.34
C ALA A 71 -5.64 5.73 3.87
N LYS A 72 -5.32 4.53 4.38
CA LYS A 72 -5.29 4.26 5.82
C LYS A 72 -4.23 5.09 6.53
N GLU A 73 -3.01 5.14 6.01
CA GLU A 73 -1.92 5.95 6.58
C GLU A 73 -2.33 7.43 6.69
N ARG A 74 -2.98 7.95 5.64
CA ARG A 74 -3.46 9.34 5.63
C ARG A 74 -4.61 9.57 6.60
N ASP A 75 -5.48 8.60 6.79
CA ASP A 75 -6.62 8.66 7.72
C ASP A 75 -6.15 8.65 9.18
N GLU A 76 -5.17 7.81 9.53
CA GLU A 76 -4.64 7.66 10.89
C GLU A 76 -4.03 8.95 11.44
N LEU A 77 -3.44 9.78 10.58
CA LEU A 77 -2.80 11.05 10.95
C LEU A 77 -3.71 12.27 10.74
N TYR A 78 -4.94 12.07 10.26
CA TYR A 78 -5.84 13.15 9.91
C TYR A 78 -6.85 13.46 11.01
N VAL A 79 -6.92 14.73 11.40
CA VAL A 79 -7.99 15.24 12.26
C VAL A 79 -9.00 15.96 11.35
N PRO A 80 -10.18 15.37 11.10
CA PRO A 80 -11.13 15.92 10.15
C PRO A 80 -11.74 17.23 10.65
N GLU A 81 -11.75 18.24 9.78
CA GLU A 81 -12.63 19.39 9.98
C GLU A 81 -14.07 18.94 9.73
N ALA A 82 -14.90 18.98 10.79
CA ALA A 82 -16.24 18.40 10.77
C ALA A 82 -17.12 18.91 9.61
N ARG A 83 -17.01 20.20 9.25
CA ARG A 83 -17.78 20.78 8.15
C ARG A 83 -17.36 20.22 6.80
N LEU A 84 -16.05 20.15 6.53
CA LEU A 84 -15.54 19.63 5.25
C LEU A 84 -15.81 18.14 5.10
N ALA A 85 -15.54 17.34 6.15
CA ALA A 85 -15.82 15.91 6.13
C ALA A 85 -17.31 15.63 5.87
N LYS A 86 -18.20 16.39 6.52
CA LYS A 86 -19.65 16.30 6.29
C LYS A 86 -20.04 16.70 4.87
N ALA A 87 -19.45 17.76 4.32
CA ALA A 87 -19.72 18.19 2.94
C ALA A 87 -19.30 17.14 1.91
N VAL A 88 -18.09 16.57 2.03
CA VAL A 88 -17.61 15.53 1.12
C VAL A 88 -18.48 14.26 1.24
N SER A 89 -18.86 13.88 2.47
CA SER A 89 -19.73 12.72 2.68
C SER A 89 -21.14 12.92 2.12
N ALA A 90 -21.73 14.10 2.32
CA ALA A 90 -23.04 14.43 1.77
C ALA A 90 -23.01 14.42 0.24
N HIS A 91 -21.93 14.90 -0.36
CA HIS A 91 -21.73 14.82 -1.80
C HIS A 91 -21.65 13.37 -2.30
N ALA A 92 -20.85 12.52 -1.65
CA ALA A 92 -20.73 11.11 -2.03
C ALA A 92 -22.07 10.35 -1.93
N GLN A 93 -22.95 10.77 -1.02
CA GLN A 93 -24.28 10.19 -0.82
C GLN A 93 -25.36 10.79 -1.74
N GLY A 94 -25.03 11.80 -2.54
CA GLY A 94 -26.03 12.54 -3.32
C GLY A 94 -27.02 13.32 -2.46
N ASP A 95 -26.65 13.73 -1.25
CA ASP A 95 -27.49 14.51 -0.36
C ASP A 95 -27.36 16.02 -0.65
N ALA A 96 -28.03 16.48 -1.71
CA ALA A 96 -28.06 17.89 -2.07
C ALA A 96 -28.67 18.78 -0.98
N ASN A 97 -29.62 18.28 -0.19
CA ASN A 97 -30.27 19.09 0.85
C ASN A 97 -29.27 19.48 1.93
N SER A 98 -28.48 18.51 2.41
CA SER A 98 -27.39 18.78 3.35
C SER A 98 -26.36 19.77 2.78
N LEU A 99 -26.05 19.68 1.48
CA LEU A 99 -25.09 20.59 0.83
C LEU A 99 -25.62 22.01 0.66
N LEU A 100 -26.92 22.16 0.38
CA LEU A 100 -27.60 23.45 0.34
C LEU A 100 -27.65 24.10 1.73
N ASP A 101 -28.00 23.33 2.76
CA ASP A 101 -28.04 23.79 4.15
C ASP A 101 -26.65 24.25 4.65
N MET A 102 -25.59 23.57 4.18
CA MET A 102 -24.20 23.95 4.48
C MET A 102 -23.70 25.14 3.65
N GLY A 103 -24.49 25.65 2.70
CA GLY A 103 -24.10 26.72 1.77
C GLY A 103 -22.99 26.31 0.80
N VAL A 104 -22.82 25.00 0.57
CA VAL A 104 -21.81 24.46 -0.35
C VAL A 104 -22.34 24.51 -1.78
N TYR A 105 -23.61 24.15 -1.97
CA TYR A 105 -24.31 24.25 -3.25
C TYR A 105 -25.21 25.48 -3.28
N MET A 106 -25.39 26.01 -4.49
CA MET A 106 -26.26 27.18 -4.75
C MET A 106 -27.60 26.78 -5.38
N SER A 107 -27.72 25.54 -5.88
CA SER A 107 -28.97 24.98 -6.41
C SER A 107 -29.00 23.45 -6.28
N GLY A 108 -30.21 22.88 -6.26
CA GLY A 108 -30.42 21.42 -6.17
C GLY A 108 -30.46 20.70 -7.52
N GLU A 109 -30.25 21.41 -8.64
CA GLU A 109 -30.53 20.89 -9.99
C GLU A 109 -29.42 19.97 -10.55
N SER A 110 -28.33 19.73 -9.82
CA SER A 110 -27.17 19.03 -10.39
C SER A 110 -26.50 18.09 -9.38
N LEU A 111 -27.17 16.99 -9.09
CA LEU A 111 -26.72 15.94 -8.16
C LEU A 111 -25.59 15.03 -8.71
N PHE A 112 -25.26 15.13 -10.00
CA PHE A 112 -24.22 14.31 -10.66
C PHE A 112 -22.94 15.10 -10.99
N GLN A 113 -22.63 16.15 -10.22
CA GLN A 113 -21.42 16.94 -10.47
C GLN A 113 -20.19 16.28 -9.88
N ALA A 114 -19.06 16.38 -10.58
CA ALA A 114 -17.77 16.01 -10.01
C ALA A 114 -17.41 16.98 -8.86
N LEU A 115 -17.01 16.44 -7.71
CA LEU A 115 -16.47 17.23 -6.61
C LEU A 115 -14.97 17.50 -6.82
N ILE A 116 -14.58 18.77 -6.72
CA ILE A 116 -13.18 19.19 -6.74
C ILE A 116 -12.86 19.83 -5.39
N VAL A 117 -11.87 19.28 -4.69
CA VAL A 117 -11.36 19.85 -3.43
C VAL A 117 -10.13 20.69 -3.74
N VAL A 118 -10.20 21.99 -3.45
CA VAL A 118 -9.12 22.96 -3.69
C VAL A 118 -8.56 23.51 -2.37
N GLY A 119 -7.29 23.90 -2.39
CA GLY A 119 -6.57 24.40 -1.21
C GLY A 119 -5.05 24.29 -1.39
N GLU A 120 -4.30 24.99 -0.55
CA GLU A 120 -2.84 25.06 -0.62
C GLU A 120 -2.17 23.67 -0.52
N PRO A 121 -0.98 23.45 -1.10
CA PRO A 121 -0.21 22.23 -0.86
C PRO A 121 -0.05 21.96 0.65
N GLY A 122 -0.23 20.71 1.10
CA GLY A 122 -0.15 20.36 2.53
C GLY A 122 -1.41 20.64 3.37
N SER A 123 -2.45 21.27 2.83
CA SER A 123 -3.73 21.52 3.55
C SER A 123 -4.58 20.28 3.88
N GLY A 124 -4.07 19.06 3.65
CA GLY A 124 -4.78 17.83 4.01
C GLY A 124 -5.87 17.36 3.02
N LYS A 125 -5.96 17.93 1.81
CA LYS A 125 -6.97 17.53 0.79
C LYS A 125 -7.03 16.02 0.53
N GLY A 126 -5.86 15.40 0.34
CA GLY A 126 -5.76 13.96 0.09
C GLY A 126 -6.19 13.13 1.30
N ALA A 127 -5.90 13.62 2.50
CA ALA A 127 -6.31 12.99 3.75
C ALA A 127 -7.82 13.12 3.99
N LEU A 128 -8.42 14.26 3.67
CA LEU A 128 -9.87 14.46 3.70
C LEU A 128 -10.60 13.46 2.78
N LEU A 129 -10.11 13.28 1.55
CA LEU A 129 -10.70 12.33 0.59
C LEU A 129 -10.48 10.88 1.02
N ALA A 130 -9.30 10.54 1.55
CA ALA A 130 -9.01 9.21 2.09
C ALA A 130 -9.93 8.86 3.27
N HIS A 131 -10.04 9.77 4.25
CA HIS A 131 -10.92 9.64 5.40
C HIS A 131 -12.36 9.40 4.96
N THR A 132 -12.89 10.26 4.08
CA THR A 132 -14.28 10.15 3.64
C THR A 132 -14.52 8.88 2.83
N GLY A 133 -13.59 8.51 1.94
CA GLY A 133 -13.69 7.29 1.12
C GLY A 133 -13.67 6.01 1.97
N LEU A 134 -12.77 5.92 2.96
CA LEU A 134 -12.71 4.79 3.88
C LEU A 134 -13.95 4.69 4.77
N HIS A 135 -14.45 5.82 5.26
CA HIS A 135 -15.68 5.87 6.05
C HIS A 135 -16.91 5.47 5.21
N HIS A 136 -17.00 5.94 3.96
CA HIS A 136 -18.07 5.55 3.05
C HIS A 136 -18.04 4.06 2.74
N GLN A 137 -16.86 3.51 2.42
CA GLN A 137 -16.70 2.07 2.18
C GLN A 137 -17.09 1.21 3.39
N LYS A 138 -16.81 1.67 4.62
CA LYS A 138 -17.24 1.01 5.86
C LYS A 138 -18.75 1.07 6.07
N ALA A 139 -19.38 2.20 5.75
CA ALA A 139 -20.81 2.44 5.93
C ALA A 139 -21.68 1.78 4.84
N SER A 140 -21.20 1.77 3.60
CA SER A 140 -21.90 1.27 2.41
C SER A 140 -21.11 0.16 1.74
N LYS A 141 -21.24 -1.07 2.25
CA LYS A 141 -20.48 -2.24 1.75
C LYS A 141 -20.82 -2.64 0.31
N GLU A 142 -21.97 -2.22 -0.18
CA GLU A 142 -22.44 -2.51 -1.53
C GLU A 142 -21.87 -1.53 -2.57
N ASP A 143 -21.37 -0.38 -2.13
CA ASP A 143 -20.83 0.66 -3.01
C ASP A 143 -19.39 0.33 -3.42
N LEU A 144 -19.11 0.47 -4.72
CA LEU A 144 -17.76 0.38 -5.23
C LEU A 144 -17.01 1.70 -5.00
N VAL A 145 -16.14 1.73 -3.99
CA VAL A 145 -15.25 2.87 -3.74
C VAL A 145 -13.87 2.60 -4.35
N ILE A 146 -13.45 3.47 -5.27
CA ILE A 146 -12.12 3.45 -5.89
C ILE A 146 -11.37 4.70 -5.43
N MET A 147 -10.24 4.50 -4.78
CA MET A 147 -9.33 5.57 -4.38
C MET A 147 -8.04 5.44 -5.18
N HIS A 148 -7.62 6.52 -5.82
CA HIS A 148 -6.38 6.58 -6.59
C HIS A 148 -5.64 7.86 -6.22
N PHE A 149 -4.37 7.72 -5.83
CA PHE A 149 -3.55 8.85 -5.40
C PHE A 149 -2.40 9.07 -6.39
N ALA A 150 -2.56 10.02 -7.31
CA ALA A 150 -1.53 10.37 -8.28
C ALA A 150 -0.21 10.77 -7.58
N GLY A 151 0.92 10.29 -8.10
CA GLY A 151 2.27 10.59 -7.58
C GLY A 151 2.67 9.84 -6.30
N SER A 152 1.92 8.83 -5.86
CA SER A 152 2.30 7.99 -4.71
C SER A 152 3.05 6.70 -5.10
N CYS A 153 3.03 6.31 -6.38
CA CYS A 153 3.93 5.31 -6.96
C CYS A 153 5.02 6.01 -7.78
N PHE A 154 6.22 5.42 -7.86
CA PHE A 154 7.29 5.86 -8.78
C PHE A 154 6.81 5.90 -10.25
N ASP A 155 5.91 5.00 -10.63
CA ASP A 155 5.30 4.96 -11.97
C ASP A 155 4.27 6.06 -12.22
N ALA A 156 3.53 6.51 -11.20
CA ALA A 156 2.49 7.54 -11.35
C ALA A 156 3.05 8.96 -11.59
N SER A 157 4.36 9.13 -11.43
CA SER A 157 5.10 10.36 -11.75
C SER A 157 5.67 10.41 -13.16
N ASN A 158 5.50 9.37 -13.97
CA ASN A 158 6.02 9.32 -15.34
C ASN A 158 4.91 9.62 -16.37
N PRO A 159 4.84 10.83 -16.94
CA PRO A 159 3.82 11.20 -17.93
C PRO A 159 4.04 10.60 -19.33
N VAL A 160 5.04 9.71 -19.52
CA VAL A 160 5.49 9.22 -20.84
C VAL A 160 5.33 7.70 -20.99
N ARG A 161 4.26 7.13 -20.45
CA ARG A 161 3.77 5.81 -20.88
C ARG A 161 2.32 5.89 -21.29
#